data_AF-A0A2N0QML0-F1
#
_entry.id   AF-A0A2N0QML0-F1
#
_cell.length_a   1.000
_cell.length_b   1.000
_cell.length_c   1.000
_cell.angle_alpha   90.00
_cell.angle_beta   90.00
_cell.angle_gamma   90.00
#
_symmetry.space_group_name_H-M   'P 1'
#
loop_
_entity.id
_entity.type
_entity.pdbx_description
1 polymer ?
#
loop_
_entity_poly.entity_id
_entity_poly.type
_entity_poly.pdbx_seq_one_letter_code
_entity_poly.pdbx_strand_id
1 'polypeptide(L)'
;TLNETLEQNKDTSNTETASTDLGSKQVSAFTLDFLLPSEWALKERQKFGKKGGGKRISKYVIPYFEAYFLAGDVNKSEKYTAQEMYNELKELVEEGILEAEEIPKVSTIGN
;
A
#
# COMPACT_ATOMS: atom_id res chain seq x y z
N THR A 1 47.28 -36.02 6.70
CA THR A 1 48.60 -35.62 7.26
C THR A 1 49.18 -34.64 6.27
N LEU A 2 49.24 -33.33 6.47
CA LEU A 2 49.43 -32.50 7.65
C LEU A 2 48.75 -31.12 7.42
N ASN A 3 48.14 -30.57 8.47
CA ASN A 3 48.16 -29.17 8.98
C ASN A 3 49.04 -28.16 8.19
N GLU A 4 48.74 -26.85 8.09
CA GLU A 4 48.50 -25.89 9.18
C GLU A 4 48.19 -24.48 8.62
N THR A 5 47.41 -23.70 9.36
CA THR A 5 46.97 -22.31 9.19
C THR A 5 48.11 -21.28 9.05
N LEU A 6 47.85 -20.12 8.42
CA LEU A 6 48.29 -18.79 8.90
C LEU A 6 47.56 -17.64 8.18
N GLU A 7 46.82 -16.86 8.97
CA GLU A 7 46.28 -15.53 8.64
C GLU A 7 47.39 -14.50 8.37
N GLN A 8 47.13 -13.51 7.52
CA GLN A 8 47.54 -12.12 7.79
C GLN A 8 46.75 -11.10 6.95
N ASN A 9 46.04 -10.23 7.68
CA ASN A 9 45.37 -9.02 7.25
C ASN A 9 46.34 -7.97 6.68
N LYS A 10 45.92 -7.22 5.66
CA LYS A 10 46.47 -5.89 5.36
C LYS A 10 45.39 -4.99 4.72
N ASP A 11 44.82 -4.10 5.52
CA ASP A 11 44.11 -2.91 5.04
C ASP A 11 45.07 -2.03 4.25
N THR A 12 44.66 -1.51 3.09
CA THR A 12 44.83 -0.10 2.68
C THR A 12 44.20 0.18 1.31
N SER A 13 43.05 0.86 1.36
CA SER A 13 42.66 2.02 0.53
C SER A 13 43.13 2.11 -0.94
N ASN A 14 42.16 2.04 -1.85
CA ASN A 14 42.11 2.87 -3.05
C ASN A 14 40.67 2.95 -3.61
N THR A 15 40.01 4.05 -3.25
CA THR A 15 38.92 4.67 -3.99
C THR A 15 39.46 5.21 -5.31
N GLU A 16 38.88 4.78 -6.44
CA GLU A 16 39.05 5.49 -7.70
C GLU A 16 37.66 5.70 -8.32
N THR A 17 37.19 6.93 -8.16
CA THR A 17 36.01 7.48 -8.83
C THR A 17 36.39 7.81 -10.27
N ALA A 18 35.83 7.09 -11.24
CA ALA A 18 35.86 7.53 -12.64
C ALA A 18 34.82 8.64 -12.85
N SER A 19 35.29 9.84 -13.20
CA SER A 19 34.46 11.01 -13.46
C SER A 19 34.12 11.13 -14.95
N THR A 20 32.81 11.27 -15.20
CA THR A 20 32.14 12.16 -16.17
C THR A 20 32.55 12.14 -17.65
N ASP A 21 31.57 11.80 -18.51
CA ASP A 21 31.09 12.76 -19.52
C ASP A 21 29.67 12.37 -20.01
N LEU A 22 28.67 13.18 -19.66
CA LEU A 22 27.45 13.29 -20.45
C LEU A 22 26.89 14.71 -20.30
N GLY A 23 27.36 15.59 -21.18
CA GLY A 23 26.61 16.71 -21.74
C GLY A 23 25.81 17.55 -20.75
N SER A 24 26.45 18.60 -20.23
CA SER A 24 25.84 19.70 -19.49
C SER A 24 24.81 20.45 -20.35
N LYS A 25 23.58 19.89 -20.42
CA LYS A 25 22.39 20.68 -20.71
C LYS A 25 22.25 21.64 -19.53
N GLN A 26 22.26 22.96 -19.78
CA GLN A 26 21.93 23.95 -18.75
C GLN A 26 20.55 23.62 -18.18
N VAL A 27 20.55 22.92 -17.06
CA VAL A 27 19.40 22.75 -16.18
C VAL A 27 19.27 24.11 -15.50
N SER A 28 18.43 24.97 -16.08
CA SER A 28 18.16 26.31 -15.57
C SER A 28 17.81 26.24 -14.08
N ALA A 29 18.22 27.24 -13.30
CA ALA A 29 18.07 27.26 -11.83
C ALA A 29 16.64 26.91 -11.34
N PHE A 30 15.61 27.14 -12.17
CA PHE A 30 14.22 26.76 -11.88
C PHE A 30 14.01 25.25 -11.64
N THR A 31 14.88 24.40 -12.22
CA THR A 31 14.75 22.94 -12.11
C THR A 31 15.31 22.41 -10.79
N LEU A 32 16.26 23.12 -10.16
CA LEU A 32 16.85 22.69 -8.89
C LEU A 32 15.87 22.88 -7.72
N ASP A 33 15.01 23.89 -7.80
CA ASP A 33 13.98 24.21 -6.80
C ASP A 33 12.89 23.13 -6.68
N PHE A 34 12.83 22.18 -7.64
CA PHE A 34 11.89 21.05 -7.63
C PHE A 34 12.57 19.69 -7.42
N LEU A 35 13.88 19.63 -7.15
CA LEU A 35 14.50 18.36 -6.79
C LEU A 35 14.00 17.94 -5.40
N LEU A 36 13.02 17.01 -5.40
CA LEU A 36 12.67 16.26 -4.21
C LEU A 36 13.94 15.56 -3.69
N PRO A 37 14.19 15.53 -2.37
CA PRO A 37 15.34 14.84 -1.83
C PRO A 37 15.37 13.40 -2.36
N SER A 38 16.53 12.92 -2.79
CA SER A 38 16.71 11.63 -3.49
C SER A 38 16.28 10.38 -2.69
N GLU A 39 15.74 10.59 -1.49
CA GLU A 39 15.30 9.57 -0.55
C GLU A 39 13.77 9.48 -0.41
N TRP A 40 12.97 10.35 -1.05
CA TRP A 40 11.49 10.29 -0.98
C TRP A 40 10.88 9.16 -1.81
N ALA A 41 11.51 8.83 -2.94
CA ALA A 41 11.02 7.81 -3.86
C ALA A 41 11.60 6.42 -3.58
N LEU A 42 12.52 6.30 -2.61
CA LEU A 42 13.23 5.06 -2.38
C LEU A 42 12.39 4.13 -1.47
N LYS A 43 11.89 3.04 -2.07
CA LYS A 43 11.02 2.05 -1.41
C LYS A 43 11.59 1.51 -0.09
N GLU A 44 12.91 1.41 0.04
CA GLU A 44 13.57 0.94 1.28
C GLU A 44 13.36 1.89 2.47
N ARG A 45 13.22 3.20 2.21
CA ARG A 45 13.04 4.25 3.22
C ARG A 45 11.59 4.64 3.42
N GLN A 46 10.68 4.03 2.64
CA GLN A 46 9.25 4.21 2.81
C GLN A 46 8.83 3.73 4.21
N LYS A 47 8.53 4.70 5.09
CA LYS A 47 7.89 4.41 6.37
C LYS A 47 6.41 4.15 6.09
N PHE A 48 6.03 2.90 5.88
CA PHE A 48 4.63 2.53 6.01
C PHE A 48 4.23 2.84 7.45
N GLY A 49 3.42 3.88 7.64
CA GLY A 49 2.76 4.11 8.93
C GLY A 49 2.06 2.81 9.32
N LYS A 50 2.01 2.49 10.63
CA LYS A 50 1.26 1.32 11.10
C LYS A 50 -0.15 1.42 10.53
N LYS A 51 -0.51 0.51 9.63
CA LYS A 51 -1.82 0.47 8.95
C LYS A 51 -2.89 0.53 10.04
N GLY A 52 -3.56 1.69 10.15
CA GLY A 52 -4.26 2.16 11.36
C GLY A 52 -4.91 1.04 12.18
N GLY A 53 -4.64 1.04 13.48
CA GLY A 53 -5.15 0.04 14.44
C GLY A 53 -6.65 0.14 14.72
N GLY A 54 -7.42 0.78 13.83
CA GLY A 54 -8.87 0.86 13.92
C GLY A 54 -9.52 -0.49 13.62
N LYS A 55 -10.79 -0.62 14.02
CA LYS A 55 -11.64 -1.77 13.67
C LYS A 55 -11.63 -1.95 12.16
N ARG A 56 -11.26 -3.14 11.71
CA ARG A 56 -11.31 -3.53 10.29
C ARG A 56 -12.69 -4.11 9.98
N ILE A 57 -13.12 -3.96 8.73
CA ILE A 57 -14.30 -4.65 8.20
C ILE A 57 -14.06 -6.16 8.32
N SER A 58 -15.09 -6.90 8.73
CA SER A 58 -14.99 -8.35 8.87
C SER A 58 -14.80 -9.01 7.51
N LYS A 59 -14.00 -10.08 7.48
CA LYS A 59 -13.76 -10.87 6.26
C LYS A 59 -15.03 -11.52 5.71
N TYR A 60 -16.07 -11.72 6.54
CA TYR A 60 -17.33 -12.32 6.13
C TYR A 60 -18.24 -11.36 5.39
N VAL A 61 -18.07 -10.05 5.59
CA VAL A 61 -18.87 -9.02 4.89
C VAL A 61 -18.29 -8.71 3.50
N ILE A 62 -16.99 -8.95 3.29
CA ILE A 62 -16.29 -8.64 2.03
C ILE A 62 -16.95 -9.29 0.79
N PRO A 63 -17.31 -10.59 0.79
CA PRO A 63 -17.91 -11.22 -0.39
C PRO A 63 -19.24 -10.58 -0.81
N TYR A 64 -20.03 -10.08 0.14
CA TYR A 64 -21.29 -9.39 -0.14
C TYR A 64 -21.03 -8.05 -0.81
N PHE A 65 -20.08 -7.27 -0.29
CA PHE A 65 -19.67 -6.03 -0.96
C PHE A 65 -19.16 -6.28 -2.37
N GLU A 66 -18.31 -7.29 -2.57
CA GLU A 66 -17.85 -7.66 -3.90
C GLU A 66 -19.02 -7.93 -4.84
N ALA A 67 -20.03 -8.71 -4.42
CA ALA A 67 -21.22 -8.97 -5.22
C ALA A 67 -22.00 -7.69 -5.55
N TYR A 68 -22.26 -6.81 -4.57
CA TYR A 68 -23.01 -5.57 -4.78
C TYR A 68 -22.27 -4.59 -5.71
N PHE A 69 -20.96 -4.47 -5.55
CA PHE A 69 -20.14 -3.57 -6.39
C PHE A 69 -20.01 -4.12 -7.81
N LEU A 70 -19.81 -5.44 -7.97
CA LEU A 70 -19.75 -6.07 -9.29
C LEU A 70 -21.06 -5.92 -10.06
N ALA A 71 -22.21 -6.07 -9.41
CA ALA A 71 -23.52 -5.84 -10.05
C ALA A 71 -23.64 -4.42 -10.61
N GLY A 72 -23.25 -3.41 -9.82
CA GLY A 72 -23.26 -2.02 -10.26
C GLY A 72 -22.22 -1.67 -11.33
N ASP A 73 -21.09 -2.38 -11.36
CA ASP A 73 -20.05 -2.21 -12.39
C ASP A 73 -20.50 -2.77 -13.74
N VAL A 74 -21.18 -3.93 -13.74
CA VAL A 74 -21.78 -4.53 -14.93
C VAL A 74 -22.96 -3.67 -15.44
N ASN A 75 -23.89 -3.33 -14.54
CA ASN A 75 -25.11 -2.58 -14.85
C ASN A 75 -25.30 -1.41 -13.89
N LYS A 76 -25.14 -0.18 -14.38
CA LYS A 76 -25.29 1.03 -13.55
C LYS A 76 -26.68 1.18 -12.91
N SER A 77 -27.72 0.59 -13.50
CA SER A 77 -29.07 0.57 -12.94
C SER A 77 -29.23 -0.36 -11.75
N GLU A 78 -28.34 -1.35 -11.62
CA GLU A 78 -28.29 -2.32 -10.52
C GLU A 78 -27.29 -1.89 -9.44
N LYS A 79 -26.76 -0.66 -9.54
CA LYS A 79 -25.81 -0.14 -8.56
C LYS A 79 -26.50 0.08 -7.22
N TYR A 80 -26.06 -0.67 -6.23
CA TYR A 80 -26.47 -0.49 -4.85
C TYR A 80 -25.95 0.83 -4.28
N THR A 81 -26.83 1.53 -3.56
CA THR A 81 -26.46 2.63 -2.68
C THR A 81 -25.94 2.09 -1.34
N ALA A 82 -25.19 2.92 -0.61
CA ALA A 82 -24.66 2.52 0.70
C ALA A 82 -25.76 2.14 1.72
N GLN A 83 -26.94 2.76 1.60
CA GLN A 83 -28.09 2.46 2.45
C GLN A 83 -28.71 1.10 2.10
N GLU A 84 -28.84 0.79 0.81
CA GLU A 84 -29.34 -0.51 0.35
C GLU A 84 -28.39 -1.62 0.78
N MET A 85 -27.08 -1.48 0.56
CA MET A 85 -26.10 -2.48 1.04
C MET A 85 -26.20 -2.71 2.55
N TYR A 86 -26.40 -1.65 3.34
CA TYR A 86 -26.54 -1.78 4.78
C TYR A 86 -27.82 -2.52 5.20
N ASN A 87 -28.93 -2.30 4.49
CA ASN A 87 -30.19 -2.99 4.74
C ASN A 87 -30.08 -4.49 4.40
N GLU A 88 -29.49 -4.82 3.26
CA GLU A 88 -29.25 -6.22 2.87
C GLU A 88 -28.37 -6.96 3.90
N LEU A 89 -27.31 -6.30 4.38
CA LEU A 89 -26.47 -6.87 5.44
C LEU A 89 -27.23 -7.06 6.76
N LYS A 90 -28.21 -6.21 7.07
CA LYS A 90 -29.08 -6.39 8.24
C LYS A 90 -29.98 -7.60 8.12
N GLU A 91 -30.55 -7.85 6.95
CA GLU A 91 -31.36 -9.05 6.71
C GLU A 91 -30.53 -10.31 6.96
N LEU A 92 -29.26 -10.33 6.53
CA LEU A 92 -28.34 -11.44 6.81
C LEU A 92 -28.00 -11.62 8.30
N VAL A 93 -28.08 -10.55 9.10
CA VAL A 93 -27.96 -10.65 10.57
C VAL A 93 -29.22 -11.22 11.18
N GLU A 94 -30.40 -10.84 10.68
CA GLU A 94 -31.68 -11.41 11.11
C GLU A 94 -31.77 -12.91 10.79
N GLU A 95 -31.18 -13.33 9.67
CA GLU A 95 -31.04 -14.75 9.29
C GLU A 95 -29.95 -15.50 10.09
N GLY A 96 -29.16 -14.80 10.91
CA GLY A 96 -28.07 -15.38 11.69
C GLY A 96 -26.86 -15.82 10.86
N ILE A 97 -26.73 -15.32 9.62
CA ILE A 97 -25.59 -15.58 8.74
C ILE A 97 -24.40 -14.70 9.14
N LEU A 98 -24.68 -13.46 9.56
CA LEU A 98 -23.69 -12.49 10.02
C LEU A 98 -23.98 -12.07 11.46
N GLU A 99 -22.94 -11.60 12.14
CA GLU A 99 -23.07 -10.99 13.47
C GLU A 99 -23.28 -9.47 13.34
N ALA A 100 -24.06 -8.88 14.24
CA ALA A 100 -24.41 -7.45 14.18
C ALA A 100 -23.17 -6.55 14.28
N GLU A 101 -22.12 -6.97 15.00
CA GLU A 101 -20.86 -6.25 15.16
C GLU A 101 -19.99 -6.23 13.90
N GLU A 102 -20.32 -7.06 12.91
CA GLU A 102 -19.59 -7.15 11.64
C GLU A 102 -20.08 -6.15 10.61
N ILE A 103 -21.34 -5.70 10.73
CA ILE A 103 -21.89 -4.71 9.82
C ILE A 103 -21.17 -3.36 10.02
N PRO A 104 -20.52 -2.82 8.97
CA PRO A 104 -19.94 -1.50 9.03
C PRO A 104 -21.01 -0.41 9.01
N LYS A 105 -20.65 0.79 9.48
CA LYS A 105 -21.55 1.95 9.40
C LYS A 105 -21.78 2.34 7.95
N VAL A 106 -22.98 2.85 7.64
CA VAL A 106 -23.33 3.36 6.29
C VAL A 106 -22.30 4.38 5.77
N SER A 107 -21.79 5.27 6.64
CA SER A 107 -20.75 6.24 6.27
C SER A 107 -19.41 5.61 5.87
N THR A 108 -19.11 4.40 6.35
CA THR A 108 -17.92 3.64 5.95
C THR A 108 -18.12 2.96 4.60
N ILE A 109 -19.35 2.58 4.26
CA ILE A 109 -19.71 1.94 2.99
C ILE A 109 -19.69 2.96 1.84
N GLY A 110 -20.19 4.18 2.09
CA GLY A 110 -20.31 5.22 1.08
C GLY A 110 -19.08 6.13 0.87
N ASN A 111 -17.98 5.88 1.58
CA ASN A 111 -16.74 6.67 1.51
C ASN A 111 -15.83 6.25 0.35
#